data_AF-A0A9C9EMS9-F1
#
_entry.id   AF-A0A9C9EMS9-F1
#
_cell.length_a   1.000
_cell.length_b   1.000
_cell.length_c   1.000
_cell.angle_alpha   90.00
_cell.angle_beta   90.00
_cell.angle_gamma   90.00
#
_symmetry.space_group_name_H-M   'P 1'
#
loop_
_entity.id
_entity.type
_entity.pdbx_description
1 polymer ?
#
loop_
_entity_poly.entity_id
_entity_poly.type
_entity_poly.pdbx_seq_one_letter_code
_entity_poly.pdbx_strand_id
1 'polypeptide(L)'
;MNKGEILPATPIDDPAQKDRLLALKKLSHSKIEPATIKRAIRKECHGPWIEKALDVWQIEAYDSACLYFWNRAMADLRTKVMAYGKEHLEAIIKKEIHDERDLINILDDKNLIDHCFELGIISEEAWFFLHKAREIRNHYSLAHQFDALLDPIEALNIIKNCIKYVLAHQVPSPGINLKNLLKKLQTEDVSSSISEFEATYREQSSKIVNITLNRLFDDFIKEKSNHIYINNILTLAPVLWELADSSTKSRIGRVIAKLRTEADSMANKQALIFIKKVDGFKFVPESIRVAIFTSAAEKLYEACQGIDNFHNEPRYAKELYELGDVIPSSAIDQCTRAVFLSYIGNQYGCSWGAEYYNKQMIKSWNSQNISSLMDALDNDLIIIGRLDSEGPASRFKNVLHMIIDVPRDKRIDKKIDMYEKMNTKALAKHFFNKYTSKFKKR
;
A
#
# COMPACT_ATOMS: atom_id res chain seq x y z
N MET A 1 1.97 -14.88 0.66
CA MET A 1 1.35 -15.17 1.97
C MET A 1 1.84 -14.13 2.95
N ASN A 2 1.10 -13.03 3.10
CA ASN A 2 1.41 -12.00 4.09
C ASN A 2 1.01 -12.52 5.46
N LYS A 3 1.96 -12.65 6.37
CA LYS A 3 1.64 -12.72 7.80
C LYS A 3 1.06 -11.36 8.15
N GLY A 4 -0.24 -11.29 8.42
CA GLY A 4 -0.87 -10.07 8.91
C GLY A 4 -0.15 -9.65 10.19
N GLU A 5 0.57 -8.54 10.13
CA GLU A 5 1.16 -7.94 11.32
C GLU A 5 0.01 -7.52 12.23
N ILE A 6 0.03 -8.12 13.42
CA ILE A 6 -0.85 -7.81 14.55
C ILE A 6 -0.65 -6.31 14.86
N LEU A 7 -1.57 -5.68 15.60
CA LEU A 7 -1.17 -4.57 16.48
C LEU A 7 0.25 -4.89 17.04
N PRO A 8 1.18 -3.95 17.15
CA PRO A 8 2.28 -4.18 18.07
C PRO A 8 1.57 -4.50 19.39
N ALA A 9 1.53 -5.78 19.75
CA ALA A 9 1.28 -6.17 21.11
C ALA A 9 2.23 -5.27 21.86
N THR A 10 1.68 -4.41 22.75
CA THR A 10 2.44 -3.70 23.78
C THR A 10 3.72 -4.48 24.00
N PRO A 11 4.89 -3.89 23.70
CA PRO A 11 6.11 -4.61 23.37
C PRO A 11 6.20 -5.85 24.22
N ILE A 12 6.55 -6.98 23.58
CA ILE A 12 6.60 -8.34 24.15
C ILE A 12 7.18 -8.37 25.57
N ASP A 13 7.92 -7.34 25.98
CA ASP A 13 8.38 -6.98 27.32
C ASP A 13 7.37 -6.68 28.43
N ASP A 14 6.04 -6.74 28.26
CA ASP A 14 5.12 -6.81 29.43
C ASP A 14 5.35 -8.13 30.20
N PRO A 15 5.96 -8.11 31.41
CA PRO A 15 6.24 -9.33 32.17
C PRO A 15 4.98 -10.10 32.52
N ALA A 16 3.84 -9.41 32.70
CA ALA A 16 2.56 -10.03 32.98
C ALA A 16 1.99 -10.76 31.75
N GLN A 17 2.26 -10.28 30.53
CA GLN A 17 1.87 -10.99 29.30
C GLN A 17 2.74 -12.22 29.06
N LYS A 18 4.07 -12.13 29.29
CA LYS A 18 4.97 -13.29 29.25
C LYS A 18 4.52 -14.37 30.24
N ASP A 19 4.14 -13.98 31.46
CA ASP A 19 3.68 -14.91 32.49
C ASP A 19 2.35 -15.61 32.12
N ARG A 20 1.39 -14.87 31.55
CA ARG A 20 0.13 -15.44 31.02
C ARG A 20 0.39 -16.47 29.92
N LEU A 21 1.28 -16.17 28.97
CA LEU A 21 1.67 -17.10 27.91
C LEU A 21 2.37 -18.35 28.46
N LEU A 22 3.16 -18.21 29.52
CA LEU A 22 3.77 -19.36 30.21
C LEU A 22 2.71 -20.22 30.90
N ALA A 23 1.72 -19.61 31.56
CA ALA A 23 0.61 -20.32 32.16
C ALA A 23 -0.23 -21.08 31.11
N LEU A 24 -0.47 -20.46 29.94
CA LEU A 24 -1.14 -21.10 28.80
C LEU A 24 -0.40 -22.36 28.31
N LYS A 25 0.93 -22.31 28.23
CA LYS A 25 1.75 -23.47 27.85
C LYS A 25 1.64 -24.63 28.84
N LYS A 26 1.38 -24.34 30.13
CA LYS A 26 1.24 -25.34 31.20
C LYS A 26 -0.13 -26.02 31.23
N LEU A 27 -1.14 -25.51 30.51
CA LEU A 27 -2.47 -26.12 30.40
C LEU A 27 -2.48 -27.43 29.55
N SER A 28 -1.33 -28.06 29.30
CA SER A 28 -1.15 -29.13 28.30
C SER A 28 -1.50 -30.55 28.76
N HIS A 29 -2.10 -30.74 29.93
CA HIS A 29 -2.51 -32.07 30.40
C HIS A 29 -3.96 -32.01 30.89
N SER A 30 -4.68 -33.13 30.81
CA SER A 30 -6.13 -33.35 30.96
C SER A 30 -6.85 -32.80 32.22
N LYS A 31 -6.21 -31.93 33.02
CA LYS A 31 -6.79 -31.29 34.19
C LYS A 31 -6.71 -29.78 34.10
N ILE A 32 -7.88 -29.13 34.16
CA ILE A 32 -7.98 -27.70 34.44
C ILE A 32 -7.60 -27.49 35.90
N GLU A 33 -6.41 -26.97 36.16
CA GLU A 33 -6.10 -26.41 37.48
C GLU A 33 -6.65 -24.97 37.54
N PRO A 34 -7.60 -24.68 38.44
CA PRO A 34 -8.22 -23.36 38.56
C PRO A 34 -7.21 -22.22 38.70
N ALA A 35 -6.13 -22.44 39.45
CA ALA A 35 -5.06 -21.47 39.63
C ALA A 35 -4.32 -21.14 38.33
N THR A 36 -4.07 -22.15 37.49
CA THR A 36 -3.38 -22.01 36.20
C THR A 36 -4.26 -21.25 35.20
N ILE A 37 -5.56 -21.52 35.17
CA ILE A 37 -6.51 -20.75 34.35
C ILE A 37 -6.62 -19.31 34.79
N LYS A 38 -6.82 -19.06 36.11
CA LYS A 38 -6.91 -17.69 36.63
C LYS A 38 -5.64 -16.89 36.31
N ARG A 39 -4.46 -17.53 36.34
CA ARG A 39 -3.18 -16.90 35.96
C ARG A 39 -3.05 -16.61 34.46
N ALA A 40 -3.65 -17.45 33.61
CA ALA A 40 -3.64 -17.25 32.15
C ALA A 40 -4.59 -16.12 31.68
N ILE A 41 -5.51 -15.68 32.55
CA ILE A 41 -6.52 -14.67 32.25
C ILE A 41 -6.16 -13.34 32.90
N ARG A 42 -6.40 -12.24 32.19
CA ARG A 42 -6.29 -10.89 32.72
C ARG A 42 -7.15 -10.67 33.97
N LYS A 43 -6.63 -9.93 34.95
CA LYS A 43 -7.32 -9.70 36.23
C LYS A 43 -8.67 -9.00 36.03
N GLU A 44 -8.75 -8.09 35.07
CA GLU A 44 -9.97 -7.35 34.70
C GLU A 44 -11.02 -8.28 34.06
N CYS A 45 -10.58 -9.43 33.55
CA CYS A 45 -11.45 -10.47 33.03
C CYS A 45 -11.94 -11.44 34.12
N HIS A 46 -11.40 -11.37 35.34
CA HIS A 46 -11.89 -12.18 36.47
C HIS A 46 -13.26 -11.68 36.91
N GLY A 47 -14.04 -12.56 37.52
CA GLY A 47 -15.37 -12.24 38.02
C GLY A 47 -16.26 -13.48 38.17
N PRO A 48 -17.52 -13.29 38.57
CA PRO A 48 -18.42 -14.37 38.94
C PRO A 48 -18.60 -15.43 37.84
N TRP A 49 -18.50 -15.03 36.57
CA TRP A 49 -18.65 -15.93 35.42
C TRP A 49 -17.49 -16.91 35.29
N ILE A 50 -16.25 -16.49 35.55
CA ILE A 50 -15.08 -17.38 35.51
C ILE A 50 -15.09 -18.33 36.71
N GLU A 51 -15.52 -17.85 37.88
CA GLU A 51 -15.64 -18.70 39.07
C GLU A 51 -16.72 -19.76 38.88
N LYS A 52 -17.92 -19.38 38.43
CA LYS A 52 -18.97 -20.32 38.04
C LYS A 52 -18.52 -21.31 36.99
N ALA A 53 -17.75 -20.87 35.98
CA ALA A 53 -17.21 -21.75 34.95
C ALA A 53 -16.30 -22.85 35.53
N LEU A 54 -15.49 -22.50 36.53
CA LEU A 54 -14.60 -23.43 37.21
C LEU A 54 -15.39 -24.39 38.11
N ASP A 55 -16.44 -23.92 38.78
CA ASP A 55 -17.30 -24.74 39.63
C ASP A 55 -18.07 -25.78 38.80
N VAL A 56 -18.71 -25.36 37.71
CA VAL A 56 -19.47 -26.28 36.83
C VAL A 56 -18.55 -27.26 36.10
N TRP A 57 -17.28 -26.90 35.87
CA TRP A 57 -16.29 -27.84 35.36
C TRP A 57 -15.98 -28.98 36.36
N GLN A 58 -15.94 -28.70 37.67
CA GLN A 58 -15.65 -29.73 38.68
C GLN A 58 -16.76 -30.80 38.78
N ILE A 59 -17.99 -30.45 38.43
CA ILE A 59 -19.14 -31.37 38.38
C ILE A 59 -19.39 -31.91 36.96
N GLU A 60 -18.40 -31.82 36.07
CA GLU A 60 -18.43 -32.38 34.70
C GLU A 60 -19.48 -31.77 33.76
N ALA A 61 -20.02 -30.60 34.10
CA ALA A 61 -20.91 -29.81 33.22
C ALA A 61 -20.10 -28.96 32.23
N TYR A 62 -19.42 -29.64 31.31
CA TYR A 62 -18.44 -29.06 30.39
C TYR A 62 -19.04 -28.07 29.38
N ASP A 63 -20.25 -28.35 28.90
CA ASP A 63 -21.04 -27.47 28.04
C ASP A 63 -21.28 -26.09 28.71
N SER A 64 -21.67 -26.12 29.98
CA SER A 64 -21.91 -24.95 30.81
C SER A 64 -20.62 -24.18 31.09
N ALA A 65 -19.53 -24.89 31.37
CA ALA A 65 -18.21 -24.28 31.54
C ALA A 65 -17.78 -23.54 30.27
N CYS A 66 -17.90 -24.18 29.10
CA CYS A 66 -17.61 -23.57 27.80
C CYS A 66 -18.45 -22.33 27.55
N LEU A 67 -19.75 -22.38 27.85
CA LEU A 67 -20.66 -21.24 27.69
C LEU A 67 -20.21 -20.03 28.53
N TYR A 68 -19.83 -20.24 29.78
CA TYR A 68 -19.37 -19.15 30.64
C TYR A 68 -18.05 -18.53 30.15
N PHE A 69 -17.06 -19.33 29.76
CA PHE A 69 -15.82 -18.81 29.18
C PHE A 69 -16.05 -18.08 27.87
N TRP A 70 -16.91 -18.63 27.01
CA TRP A 70 -17.28 -18.01 25.75
C TRP A 70 -17.94 -16.65 25.98
N ASN A 71 -18.95 -16.58 26.85
CA ASN A 71 -19.67 -15.33 27.13
C ASN A 71 -18.71 -14.27 27.68
N ARG A 72 -17.77 -14.65 28.56
CA ARG A 72 -16.75 -13.72 29.05
C ARG A 72 -15.83 -13.24 27.93
N ALA A 73 -15.42 -14.12 27.01
CA ALA A 73 -14.60 -13.77 25.86
C ALA A 73 -15.33 -12.82 24.91
N MET A 74 -16.59 -13.09 24.57
CA MET A 74 -17.37 -12.19 23.70
C MET A 74 -17.61 -10.83 24.37
N ALA A 75 -17.84 -10.79 25.68
CA ALA A 75 -17.89 -9.52 26.42
C ALA A 75 -16.56 -8.75 26.33
N ASP A 76 -15.43 -9.43 26.50
CA ASP A 76 -14.11 -8.80 26.39
C ASP A 76 -13.80 -8.30 24.96
N LEU A 77 -14.24 -9.02 23.93
CA LEU A 77 -14.16 -8.54 22.54
C LEU A 77 -15.00 -7.26 22.33
N ARG A 78 -16.21 -7.19 22.89
CA ARG A 78 -17.04 -5.97 22.83
C ARG A 78 -16.34 -4.78 23.51
N THR A 79 -15.74 -4.99 24.68
CA THR A 79 -14.94 -3.95 25.34
C THR A 79 -13.77 -3.48 24.48
N LYS A 80 -13.06 -4.41 23.82
CA LYS A 80 -11.96 -4.10 22.89
C LYS A 80 -12.44 -3.30 21.68
N VAL A 81 -13.59 -3.67 21.11
CA VAL A 81 -14.22 -2.92 20.02
C VAL A 81 -14.58 -1.50 20.47
N MET A 82 -15.20 -1.35 21.63
CA MET A 82 -15.58 -0.02 22.16
C MET A 82 -14.37 0.87 22.40
N ALA A 83 -13.26 0.31 22.88
CA ALA A 83 -12.03 1.07 23.12
C ALA A 83 -11.27 1.43 21.84
N TYR A 84 -11.21 0.51 20.87
CA TYR A 84 -10.30 0.62 19.72
C TYR A 84 -10.99 0.99 18.40
N GLY A 85 -12.12 0.34 18.10
CA GLY A 85 -12.66 0.26 16.74
C GLY A 85 -14.10 0.72 16.58
N LYS A 86 -14.69 1.31 17.62
CA LYS A 86 -16.10 1.75 17.66
C LYS A 86 -16.51 2.50 16.39
N GLU A 87 -15.82 3.58 16.05
CA GLU A 87 -16.22 4.44 14.92
C GLU A 87 -16.07 3.76 13.57
N HIS A 88 -15.02 2.95 13.42
CA HIS A 88 -14.81 2.17 12.21
C HIS A 88 -15.94 1.16 12.05
N LEU A 89 -16.36 0.52 13.14
CA LEU A 89 -17.51 -0.37 13.14
C LEU A 89 -18.78 0.38 12.77
N GLU A 90 -19.09 1.51 13.41
CA GLU A 90 -20.26 2.35 13.10
C GLU A 90 -20.33 2.72 11.60
N ALA A 91 -19.20 3.01 10.98
CA ALA A 91 -19.10 3.29 9.55
C ALA A 91 -19.41 2.06 8.68
N ILE A 92 -19.00 0.85 9.10
CA ILE A 92 -19.27 -0.41 8.40
C ILE A 92 -20.75 -0.79 8.51
N ILE A 93 -21.29 -0.79 9.73
CA ILE A 93 -22.68 -1.22 10.00
C ILE A 93 -23.72 -0.13 9.73
N LYS A 94 -23.27 1.11 9.53
CA LYS A 94 -24.09 2.31 9.32
C LYS A 94 -25.11 2.54 10.45
N LYS A 95 -24.68 2.34 11.69
CA LYS A 95 -25.46 2.57 12.91
C LYS A 95 -24.57 3.16 13.98
N GLU A 96 -25.13 4.05 14.79
CA GLU A 96 -24.46 4.57 15.98
C GLU A 96 -24.47 3.51 17.09
N ILE A 97 -23.38 3.47 17.86
CA ILE A 97 -23.21 2.58 19.00
C ILE A 97 -22.99 3.48 20.21
N HIS A 98 -23.86 3.49 21.20
CA HIS A 98 -23.66 4.32 22.38
C HIS A 98 -22.88 3.58 23.45
N ASP A 99 -23.24 2.32 23.70
CA ASP A 99 -22.64 1.47 24.72
C ASP A 99 -22.42 0.01 24.26
N GLU A 100 -21.88 -0.83 25.14
CA GLU A 100 -21.68 -2.25 24.85
C GLU A 100 -22.99 -3.04 24.66
N ARG A 101 -24.13 -2.55 25.18
CA ARG A 101 -25.43 -3.23 25.05
C ARG A 101 -25.96 -3.10 23.64
N ASP A 102 -25.71 -1.96 22.99
CA ASP A 102 -26.02 -1.80 21.57
C ASP A 102 -25.30 -2.86 20.73
N LEU A 103 -24.04 -3.15 21.02
CA LEU A 103 -23.28 -4.20 20.33
C LEU A 103 -23.92 -5.59 20.48
N ILE A 104 -24.49 -5.91 21.63
CA ILE A 104 -25.18 -7.19 21.87
C ILE A 104 -26.43 -7.29 20.98
N ASN A 105 -27.16 -6.19 20.83
CA ASN A 105 -28.40 -6.16 20.05
C ASN A 105 -28.14 -6.12 18.53
N ILE A 106 -27.02 -5.52 18.13
CA ILE A 106 -26.68 -5.31 16.72
C ILE A 106 -25.92 -6.50 16.13
N LEU A 107 -24.99 -7.09 16.90
CA LEU A 107 -24.06 -8.10 16.41
C LEU A 107 -24.23 -9.42 17.16
N ASP A 108 -24.48 -10.48 16.40
CA ASP A 108 -24.28 -11.83 16.88
C ASP A 108 -22.77 -12.12 17.07
N ASP A 109 -22.46 -13.21 17.78
CA ASP A 109 -21.07 -13.58 18.06
C ASP A 109 -20.26 -13.82 16.77
N LYS A 110 -20.92 -14.20 15.67
CA LYS A 110 -20.26 -14.37 14.37
C LYS A 110 -19.75 -13.03 13.84
N ASN A 111 -20.64 -12.07 13.66
CA ASN A 111 -20.29 -10.77 13.11
C ASN A 111 -19.35 -10.01 14.05
N LEU A 112 -19.46 -10.21 15.37
CA LEU A 112 -18.50 -9.66 16.34
C LEU A 112 -17.08 -10.16 16.06
N ILE A 113 -16.89 -11.47 15.87
CA ILE A 113 -15.57 -12.07 15.57
C ILE A 113 -15.05 -11.55 14.23
N ASP A 114 -15.91 -11.52 13.20
CA ASP A 114 -15.56 -11.03 11.86
C ASP A 114 -15.07 -9.57 11.92
N HIS A 115 -15.82 -8.68 12.58
CA HIS A 115 -15.44 -7.27 12.72
C HIS A 115 -14.21 -7.07 13.61
N CYS A 116 -14.04 -7.85 14.69
CA CYS A 116 -12.81 -7.82 15.47
C CYS A 116 -11.59 -8.15 14.60
N PHE A 117 -11.74 -9.12 13.69
CA PHE A 117 -10.69 -9.43 12.73
C PHE A 117 -10.50 -8.27 11.77
N GLU A 118 -11.54 -7.73 11.13
CA GLU A 118 -11.45 -6.58 10.19
C GLU A 118 -10.80 -5.34 10.79
N LEU A 119 -10.99 -5.10 12.09
CA LEU A 119 -10.36 -4.00 12.84
C LEU A 119 -8.91 -4.29 13.26
N GLY A 120 -8.46 -5.55 13.14
CA GLY A 120 -7.13 -5.99 13.58
C GLY A 120 -7.02 -6.19 15.10
N ILE A 121 -8.15 -6.32 15.81
CA ILE A 121 -8.20 -6.61 17.24
C ILE A 121 -7.76 -8.07 17.51
N ILE A 122 -8.10 -8.97 16.57
CA ILE A 122 -7.70 -10.39 16.61
C ILE A 122 -6.96 -10.79 15.34
N SER A 123 -6.09 -11.79 15.45
CA SER A 123 -5.34 -12.36 14.30
C SER A 123 -6.21 -13.30 13.46
N GLU A 124 -5.72 -13.68 12.27
CA GLU A 124 -6.39 -14.69 11.42
C GLU A 124 -6.49 -16.05 12.12
N GLU A 125 -5.46 -16.45 12.86
CA GLU A 125 -5.47 -17.66 13.68
C GLU A 125 -6.59 -17.59 14.74
N ALA A 126 -6.66 -16.46 15.47
CA ALA A 126 -7.71 -16.24 16.46
C ALA A 126 -9.11 -16.27 15.83
N TRP A 127 -9.30 -15.57 14.69
CA TRP A 127 -10.54 -15.57 13.92
C TRP A 127 -10.97 -17.01 13.57
N PHE A 128 -10.07 -17.80 12.99
CA PHE A 128 -10.34 -19.18 12.60
C PHE A 128 -10.75 -20.06 13.79
N PHE A 129 -9.96 -20.06 14.87
CA PHE A 129 -10.23 -20.91 16.02
C PHE A 129 -11.42 -20.47 16.86
N LEU A 130 -11.73 -19.17 16.91
CA LEU A 130 -12.95 -18.69 17.56
C LEU A 130 -14.18 -19.10 16.76
N HIS A 131 -14.15 -19.03 15.43
CA HIS A 131 -15.24 -19.58 14.61
C HIS A 131 -15.43 -21.09 14.83
N LYS A 132 -14.34 -21.86 14.82
CA LYS A 132 -14.40 -23.30 15.12
C LYS A 132 -15.04 -23.56 16.49
N ALA A 133 -14.58 -22.85 17.53
CA ALA A 133 -15.11 -22.99 18.89
C ALA A 133 -16.59 -22.60 18.98
N ARG A 134 -17.04 -21.57 18.24
CA ARG A 134 -18.45 -21.18 18.15
C ARG A 134 -19.30 -22.30 17.57
N GLU A 135 -18.89 -22.86 16.42
CA GLU A 135 -19.65 -23.91 15.73
C GLU A 135 -19.81 -25.14 16.62
N ILE A 136 -18.73 -25.56 17.28
CA ILE A 136 -18.76 -26.70 18.18
C ILE A 136 -19.65 -26.41 19.39
N ARG A 137 -19.47 -25.27 20.06
CA ARG A 137 -20.35 -24.88 21.18
C ARG A 137 -21.82 -24.86 20.77
N ASN A 138 -22.13 -24.31 19.58
CA ASN A 138 -23.50 -24.26 19.08
C ASN A 138 -24.05 -25.66 18.80
N HIS A 139 -23.24 -26.56 18.24
CA HIS A 139 -23.63 -27.94 17.95
C HIS A 139 -23.99 -28.73 19.22
N TYR A 140 -23.27 -28.52 20.32
CA TYR A 140 -23.50 -29.18 21.61
C TYR A 140 -24.38 -28.36 22.58
N SER A 141 -25.03 -27.29 22.10
CA SER A 141 -25.94 -26.49 22.91
C SER A 141 -27.28 -27.21 23.07
N LEU A 142 -27.87 -27.16 24.28
CA LEU A 142 -29.15 -27.77 24.67
C LEU A 142 -30.34 -27.40 23.76
N ALA A 143 -30.20 -26.41 22.87
CA ALA A 143 -31.19 -26.01 21.89
C ALA A 143 -31.31 -26.97 20.69
N HIS A 144 -30.34 -27.88 20.49
CA HIS A 144 -30.38 -28.90 19.45
C HIS A 144 -30.55 -30.29 20.09
N GLN A 145 -31.52 -31.06 19.60
CA GLN A 145 -31.94 -32.37 20.11
C GLN A 145 -30.88 -33.46 19.87
N PHE A 146 -29.73 -33.38 20.54
CA PHE A 146 -28.69 -34.40 20.49
C PHE A 146 -28.42 -34.95 21.89
N ASP A 147 -28.51 -36.28 22.04
CA ASP A 147 -28.10 -37.02 23.24
C ASP A 147 -26.56 -37.10 23.41
N ALA A 148 -25.80 -36.30 22.66
CA ALA A 148 -24.34 -36.33 22.66
C ALA A 148 -23.76 -35.34 23.68
N LEU A 149 -23.08 -35.88 24.69
CA LEU A 149 -22.32 -35.08 25.67
C LEU A 149 -21.08 -34.48 25.02
N LEU A 150 -20.77 -33.22 25.36
CA LEU A 150 -19.55 -32.56 24.90
C LEU A 150 -18.32 -33.24 25.53
N ASP A 151 -17.40 -33.70 24.68
CA ASP A 151 -16.15 -34.32 25.11
C ASP A 151 -15.28 -33.34 25.94
N PRO A 152 -14.68 -33.77 27.07
CA PRO A 152 -13.88 -32.90 27.94
C PRO A 152 -12.66 -32.28 27.25
N ILE A 153 -12.04 -32.97 26.28
CA ILE A 153 -10.88 -32.46 25.54
C ILE A 153 -11.33 -31.34 24.60
N GLU A 154 -12.46 -31.53 23.93
CA GLU A 154 -13.02 -30.49 23.07
C GLU A 154 -13.50 -29.28 23.87
N ALA A 155 -14.13 -29.50 25.02
CA ALA A 155 -14.49 -28.44 25.95
C ALA A 155 -13.27 -27.64 26.42
N LEU A 156 -12.19 -28.35 26.78
CA LEU A 156 -10.91 -27.74 27.14
C LEU A 156 -10.31 -26.93 25.99
N ASN A 157 -10.42 -27.41 24.75
CA ASN A 157 -9.93 -26.69 23.57
C ASN A 157 -10.68 -25.37 23.36
N ILE A 158 -12.01 -25.37 23.52
CA ILE A 158 -12.82 -24.15 23.46
C ILE A 158 -12.37 -23.15 24.53
N ILE A 159 -12.25 -23.60 25.78
CA ILE A 159 -11.80 -22.76 26.90
C ILE A 159 -10.40 -22.19 26.63
N LYS A 160 -9.47 -23.05 26.20
CA LYS A 160 -8.10 -22.63 25.83
C LYS A 160 -8.10 -21.59 24.72
N ASN A 161 -8.93 -21.74 23.70
CA ASN A 161 -9.02 -20.77 22.60
C ASN A 161 -9.58 -19.43 23.08
N CYS A 162 -10.63 -19.42 23.91
CA CYS A 162 -11.15 -18.21 24.54
C CYS A 162 -10.07 -17.48 25.35
N ILE A 163 -9.28 -18.22 26.14
CA ILE A 163 -8.21 -17.63 26.94
C ILE A 163 -7.08 -17.14 26.04
N LYS A 164 -6.52 -18.03 25.21
CA LYS A 164 -5.37 -17.76 24.35
C LYS A 164 -5.60 -16.56 23.45
N TYR A 165 -6.74 -16.50 22.77
CA TYR A 165 -6.97 -15.51 21.71
C TYR A 165 -7.70 -14.25 22.18
N VAL A 166 -8.35 -14.29 23.34
CA VAL A 166 -9.13 -13.15 23.83
C VAL A 166 -8.70 -12.76 25.24
N LEU A 167 -8.98 -13.59 26.25
CA LEU A 167 -8.91 -13.18 27.65
C LEU A 167 -7.49 -12.95 28.18
N ALA A 168 -6.48 -13.50 27.50
CA ALA A 168 -5.07 -13.26 27.81
C ALA A 168 -4.53 -11.96 27.21
N HIS A 169 -5.19 -11.38 26.21
CA HIS A 169 -4.72 -10.20 25.49
C HIS A 169 -5.27 -8.90 26.08
N GLN A 170 -4.40 -7.89 26.23
CA GLN A 170 -4.81 -6.57 26.71
C GLN A 170 -5.83 -5.88 25.80
N VAL A 171 -6.56 -4.93 26.36
CA VAL A 171 -7.35 -3.99 25.55
C VAL A 171 -6.37 -3.12 24.76
N PRO A 172 -6.50 -3.00 23.43
CA PRO A 172 -5.65 -2.12 22.64
C PRO A 172 -5.73 -0.68 23.13
N SER A 173 -4.64 0.07 23.03
CA SER A 173 -4.67 1.54 23.21
C SER A 173 -5.73 2.16 22.29
N PRO A 174 -6.46 3.20 22.70
CA PRO A 174 -7.53 3.78 21.88
C PRO A 174 -7.07 4.04 20.45
N GLY A 175 -7.83 3.51 19.50
CA GLY A 175 -7.55 3.69 18.08
C GLY A 175 -7.73 5.14 17.66
N ILE A 176 -7.20 5.48 16.48
CA ILE A 176 -7.43 6.81 15.91
C ILE A 176 -8.93 6.98 15.65
N ASN A 177 -9.48 8.04 16.23
CA ASN A 177 -10.85 8.47 15.99
C ASN A 177 -10.94 9.01 14.54
N LEU A 178 -11.44 8.19 13.63
CA LEU A 178 -11.51 8.52 12.21
C LEU A 178 -12.41 9.73 11.98
N LYS A 179 -13.50 9.88 12.74
CA LYS A 179 -14.43 11.02 12.58
C LYS A 179 -13.75 12.35 12.91
N ASN A 180 -13.03 12.40 14.04
CA ASN A 180 -12.28 13.56 14.47
C ASN A 180 -11.08 13.81 13.56
N LEU A 181 -10.41 12.77 13.08
CA LEU A 181 -9.37 12.90 12.07
C LEU A 181 -9.93 13.57 10.81
N LEU A 182 -11.01 13.04 10.24
CA LEU A 182 -11.60 13.59 9.02
C LEU A 182 -12.04 15.04 9.23
N LYS A 183 -12.65 15.34 10.38
CA LYS A 183 -13.02 16.71 10.75
C LYS A 183 -11.79 17.61 10.82
N LYS A 184 -10.73 17.20 11.53
CA LYS A 184 -9.48 17.96 11.66
C LYS A 184 -8.84 18.20 10.30
N LEU A 185 -8.77 17.18 9.45
CA LEU A 185 -8.25 17.29 8.08
C LEU A 185 -9.08 18.26 7.22
N GLN A 186 -10.37 18.45 7.52
CA GLN A 186 -11.24 19.38 6.79
C GLN A 186 -11.15 20.83 7.28
N THR A 187 -10.74 21.07 8.53
CA THR A 187 -10.82 22.38 9.20
C THR A 187 -9.47 23.02 9.51
N GLU A 188 -8.40 22.25 9.67
CA GLU A 188 -7.12 22.71 10.19
C GLU A 188 -5.97 22.28 9.28
N ASP A 189 -4.92 23.10 9.12
CA ASP A 189 -3.68 22.67 8.47
C ASP A 189 -2.92 21.70 9.38
N VAL A 190 -2.64 20.49 8.87
CA VAL A 190 -1.99 19.42 9.64
C VAL A 190 -0.51 19.24 9.33
N SER A 191 0.08 20.10 8.50
CA SER A 191 1.47 20.00 8.06
C SER A 191 2.48 19.95 9.21
N SER A 192 2.24 20.70 10.28
CA SER A 192 3.09 20.70 11.48
C SER A 192 2.93 19.47 12.38
N SER A 193 1.78 18.78 12.31
CA SER A 193 1.48 17.58 13.13
C SER A 193 1.83 16.26 12.44
N ILE A 194 2.49 16.28 11.27
CA ILE A 194 2.73 15.06 10.48
C ILE A 194 3.52 13.99 11.25
N SER A 195 4.50 14.40 12.06
CA SER A 195 5.32 13.50 12.88
C SER A 195 4.50 12.83 13.98
N GLU A 196 3.52 13.54 14.56
CA GLU A 196 2.61 12.99 15.57
C GLU A 196 1.68 11.97 14.93
N PHE A 197 1.16 12.25 13.73
CA PHE A 197 0.35 11.29 12.97
C PHE A 197 1.16 10.03 12.63
N GLU A 198 2.40 10.18 12.17
CA GLU A 198 3.26 9.03 11.89
C GLU A 198 3.49 8.15 13.12
N ALA A 199 3.85 8.75 14.26
CA ALA A 199 4.01 8.02 15.52
C ALA A 199 2.72 7.29 15.91
N THR A 200 1.57 7.97 15.80
CA THR A 200 0.27 7.38 16.14
C THR A 200 -0.07 6.20 15.22
N TYR A 201 0.10 6.34 13.90
CA TYR A 201 -0.22 5.28 12.93
C TYR A 201 0.75 4.08 12.99
N ARG A 202 2.00 4.28 13.41
CA ARG A 202 2.95 3.18 13.66
C ARG A 202 2.52 2.25 14.79
N GLU A 203 1.70 2.74 15.72
CA GLU A 203 1.14 1.94 16.82
C GLU A 203 -0.19 1.26 16.45
N GLN A 204 -0.78 1.60 15.30
CA GLN A 204 -2.05 1.03 14.85
C GLN A 204 -1.86 -0.29 14.08
N SER A 205 -2.93 -1.08 13.98
CA SER A 205 -2.93 -2.27 13.12
C SER A 205 -2.83 -1.86 11.64
N SER A 206 -2.21 -2.70 10.81
CA SER A 206 -2.15 -2.45 9.36
C SER A 206 -3.56 -2.32 8.75
N LYS A 207 -4.57 -2.98 9.33
CA LYS A 207 -5.96 -2.87 8.90
C LYS A 207 -6.53 -1.48 9.09
N ILE A 208 -6.27 -0.81 10.22
CA ILE A 208 -6.69 0.58 10.43
C ILE A 208 -5.97 1.51 9.45
N VAL A 209 -4.64 1.35 9.29
CA VAL A 209 -3.86 2.12 8.30
C VAL A 209 -4.48 1.97 6.90
N ASN A 210 -4.78 0.73 6.50
CA ASN A 210 -5.38 0.41 5.21
C ASN A 210 -6.78 1.03 5.05
N ILE A 211 -7.63 0.95 6.08
CA ILE A 211 -8.98 1.53 6.06
C ILE A 211 -8.89 3.05 5.92
N THR A 212 -8.05 3.71 6.73
CA THR A 212 -7.83 5.16 6.65
C THR A 212 -7.31 5.56 5.27
N LEU A 213 -6.26 4.90 4.76
CA LEU A 213 -5.69 5.23 3.45
C LEU A 213 -6.73 5.10 2.34
N ASN A 214 -7.52 4.03 2.35
CA ASN A 214 -8.59 3.83 1.39
C ASN A 214 -9.67 4.91 1.50
N ARG A 215 -10.07 5.26 2.73
CA ARG A 215 -11.06 6.30 2.99
C ARG A 215 -10.59 7.66 2.48
N LEU A 216 -9.35 8.05 2.79
CA LEU A 216 -8.77 9.32 2.34
C LEU A 216 -8.60 9.36 0.83
N PHE A 217 -8.18 8.25 0.20
CA PHE A 217 -8.12 8.18 -1.26
C PHE A 217 -9.51 8.31 -1.90
N ASP A 218 -10.51 7.58 -1.40
CA ASP A 218 -11.87 7.62 -1.93
C ASP A 218 -12.54 9.00 -1.74
N ASP A 219 -12.21 9.71 -0.66
CA ASP A 219 -12.63 11.10 -0.44
C ASP A 219 -11.87 12.06 -1.36
N PHE A 220 -10.56 11.87 -1.54
CA PHE A 220 -9.72 12.72 -2.38
C PHE A 220 -10.19 12.79 -3.83
N ILE A 221 -10.59 11.66 -4.42
CA ILE A 221 -11.07 11.60 -5.81
C ILE A 221 -12.49 12.15 -6.00
N LYS A 222 -13.21 12.42 -4.90
CA LYS A 222 -14.58 12.98 -4.91
C LYS A 222 -14.61 14.44 -4.48
N GLU A 223 -13.64 14.87 -3.67
CA GLU A 223 -13.55 16.21 -3.11
C GLU A 223 -13.24 17.23 -4.22
N LYS A 224 -14.00 18.32 -4.29
CA LYS A 224 -13.91 19.29 -5.39
C LYS A 224 -13.56 20.70 -4.94
N SER A 225 -13.90 21.06 -3.70
CA SER A 225 -13.88 22.46 -3.27
C SER A 225 -13.09 22.69 -1.98
N ASN A 226 -12.98 21.68 -1.10
CA ASN A 226 -12.21 21.85 0.13
C ASN A 226 -10.70 21.70 -0.12
N HIS A 227 -10.04 22.80 -0.47
CA HIS A 227 -8.59 22.86 -0.73
C HIS A 227 -7.75 22.49 0.50
N ILE A 228 -8.21 22.81 1.72
CA ILE A 228 -7.52 22.44 2.96
C ILE A 228 -7.52 20.91 3.07
N TYR A 229 -8.68 20.27 2.87
CA TYR A 229 -8.81 18.83 2.94
C TYR A 229 -7.96 18.10 1.90
N ILE A 230 -7.98 18.57 0.65
CA ILE A 230 -7.13 18.06 -0.44
C ILE A 230 -5.65 18.13 -0.05
N ASN A 231 -5.17 19.27 0.44
CA ASN A 231 -3.77 19.46 0.82
C ASN A 231 -3.38 18.55 2.00
N ASN A 232 -4.23 18.46 3.01
CA ASN A 232 -4.02 17.64 4.19
C ASN A 232 -3.98 16.15 3.85
N ILE A 233 -4.88 15.67 2.97
CA ILE A 233 -4.82 14.29 2.47
C ILE A 233 -3.48 14.04 1.77
N LEU A 234 -3.05 14.93 0.87
CA LEU A 234 -1.77 14.75 0.16
C LEU A 234 -0.55 14.83 1.09
N THR A 235 -0.68 15.50 2.22
CA THR A 235 0.37 15.58 3.25
C THR A 235 0.45 14.28 4.06
N LEU A 236 -0.70 13.70 4.41
CA LEU A 236 -0.76 12.46 5.20
C LEU A 236 -0.60 11.18 4.36
N ALA A 237 -0.95 11.22 3.08
CA ALA A 237 -0.95 10.06 2.20
C ALA A 237 0.39 9.32 2.12
N PRO A 238 1.57 9.99 2.02
CA PRO A 238 2.86 9.28 2.00
C PRO A 238 3.13 8.47 3.27
N VAL A 239 2.78 9.02 4.45
CA VAL A 239 2.96 8.33 5.74
C VAL A 239 2.13 7.05 5.79
N LEU A 240 0.85 7.16 5.45
CA LEU A 240 -0.06 6.01 5.41
C LEU A 240 0.33 5.01 4.32
N TRP A 241 0.82 5.50 3.17
CA TRP A 241 1.26 4.66 2.08
C TRP A 241 2.42 3.78 2.52
N GLU A 242 3.44 4.31 3.18
CA GLU A 242 4.57 3.50 3.64
C GLU A 242 4.15 2.38 4.60
N LEU A 243 3.21 2.66 5.50
CA LEU A 243 2.69 1.69 6.48
C LEU A 243 1.64 0.72 5.91
N ALA A 244 1.06 1.01 4.74
CA ALA A 244 -0.02 0.21 4.17
C ALA A 244 0.46 -1.07 3.47
N ASP A 245 -0.41 -2.07 3.51
CA ASP A 245 -0.20 -3.36 2.85
C ASP A 245 -0.17 -3.24 1.32
N SER A 246 0.60 -4.12 0.68
CA SER A 246 0.67 -4.20 -0.79
C SER A 246 -0.70 -4.44 -1.43
N SER A 247 -1.60 -5.19 -0.78
CA SER A 247 -2.96 -5.44 -1.27
C SER A 247 -3.80 -4.14 -1.37
N THR A 248 -3.66 -3.24 -0.40
CA THR A 248 -4.28 -1.92 -0.38
C THR A 248 -3.74 -1.03 -1.49
N LYS A 249 -2.42 -0.99 -1.65
CA LYS A 249 -1.75 -0.24 -2.74
C LYS A 249 -2.21 -0.73 -4.11
N SER A 250 -2.30 -2.04 -4.31
CA SER A 250 -2.86 -2.64 -5.54
C SER A 250 -4.35 -2.37 -5.72
N ARG A 251 -5.16 -2.27 -4.66
CA ARG A 251 -6.58 -1.86 -4.75
C ARG A 251 -6.68 -0.46 -5.33
N ILE A 252 -5.91 0.50 -4.80
CA ILE A 252 -5.85 1.88 -5.30
C ILE A 252 -5.43 1.89 -6.78
N GLY A 253 -4.43 1.11 -7.16
CA GLY A 253 -4.02 0.93 -8.56
C GLY A 253 -5.14 0.44 -9.48
N ARG A 254 -5.98 -0.51 -9.03
CA ARG A 254 -7.16 -0.97 -9.79
C ARG A 254 -8.25 0.09 -9.91
N VAL A 255 -8.47 0.89 -8.86
CA VAL A 255 -9.44 2.01 -8.93
C VAL A 255 -8.98 3.04 -9.95
N ILE A 256 -7.69 3.40 -9.97
CA ILE A 256 -7.12 4.29 -10.99
C ILE A 256 -7.35 3.75 -12.40
N ALA A 257 -7.11 2.46 -12.61
CA ALA A 257 -7.36 1.81 -13.90
C ALA A 257 -8.82 1.92 -14.35
N LYS A 258 -9.75 1.71 -13.41
CA LYS A 258 -11.19 1.84 -13.66
C LYS A 258 -11.59 3.28 -14.02
N LEU A 259 -11.13 4.27 -13.25
CA LEU A 259 -11.41 5.69 -13.49
C LEU A 259 -10.93 6.16 -14.87
N ARG A 260 -9.91 5.51 -15.43
CA ARG A 260 -9.42 5.83 -16.78
C ARG A 260 -10.36 5.38 -17.90
N THR A 261 -11.17 4.34 -17.65
CA THR A 261 -12.19 3.88 -18.60
C THR A 261 -13.50 4.67 -18.49
N GLU A 262 -13.69 5.40 -17.39
CA GLU A 262 -14.86 6.22 -17.12
C GLU A 262 -14.68 7.64 -17.70
N ALA A 263 -15.78 8.33 -17.99
CA ALA A 263 -15.75 9.67 -18.58
C ALA A 263 -15.43 10.80 -17.57
N ASP A 264 -15.30 10.48 -16.27
CA ASP A 264 -14.98 11.49 -15.24
C ASP A 264 -13.51 11.92 -15.30
N SER A 265 -13.28 13.02 -16.02
CA SER A 265 -11.95 13.58 -16.17
C SER A 265 -11.36 14.16 -14.87
N MET A 266 -12.18 14.52 -13.87
CA MET A 266 -11.69 15.14 -12.65
C MET A 266 -11.20 14.10 -11.66
N ALA A 267 -12.00 13.07 -11.39
CA ALA A 267 -11.62 11.96 -10.51
C ALA A 267 -10.35 11.27 -11.03
N ASN A 268 -10.24 11.10 -12.35
CA ASN A 268 -9.03 10.57 -12.99
C ASN A 268 -7.80 11.45 -12.73
N LYS A 269 -7.91 12.77 -12.95
CA LYS A 269 -6.81 13.72 -12.67
C LYS A 269 -6.37 13.68 -11.20
N GLN A 270 -7.32 13.66 -10.27
CA GLN A 270 -7.02 13.56 -8.85
C GLN A 270 -6.32 12.24 -8.53
N ALA A 271 -6.84 11.12 -9.02
CA ALA A 271 -6.22 9.82 -8.77
C ALA A 271 -4.76 9.77 -9.26
N LEU A 272 -4.44 10.43 -10.38
CA LEU A 272 -3.06 10.59 -10.86
C LEU A 272 -2.21 11.50 -9.97
N ILE A 273 -2.76 12.60 -9.44
CA ILE A 273 -2.04 13.46 -8.47
C ILE A 273 -1.72 12.67 -7.20
N PHE A 274 -2.67 11.88 -6.70
CA PHE A 274 -2.50 11.07 -5.50
C PHE A 274 -1.39 10.03 -5.71
N ILE A 275 -1.44 9.25 -6.80
CA ILE A 275 -0.47 8.17 -7.03
C ILE A 275 0.94 8.71 -7.28
N LYS A 276 1.07 9.90 -7.90
CA LYS A 276 2.33 10.63 -8.01
C LYS A 276 2.88 11.02 -6.64
N LYS A 277 2.02 11.58 -5.77
CA LYS A 277 2.43 12.08 -4.45
C LYS A 277 3.01 11.00 -3.56
N VAL A 278 2.54 9.76 -3.70
CA VAL A 278 2.97 8.59 -2.90
C VAL A 278 3.97 7.69 -3.61
N ASP A 279 4.48 8.09 -4.78
CA ASP A 279 5.37 7.28 -5.64
C ASP A 279 4.83 5.85 -5.88
N GLY A 280 3.51 5.78 -6.13
CA GLY A 280 2.75 4.54 -6.12
C GLY A 280 2.56 3.89 -7.49
N PHE A 281 3.13 4.46 -8.56
CA PHE A 281 2.84 4.05 -9.94
C PHE A 281 3.09 2.56 -10.19
N LYS A 282 4.05 1.95 -9.50
CA LYS A 282 4.34 0.51 -9.61
C LYS A 282 3.16 -0.41 -9.27
N PHE A 283 2.18 0.07 -8.52
CA PHE A 283 0.97 -0.70 -8.16
C PHE A 283 -0.19 -0.55 -9.15
N VAL A 284 -0.05 0.33 -10.14
CA VAL A 284 -1.03 0.50 -11.22
C VAL A 284 -0.88 -0.63 -12.25
N PRO A 285 -1.97 -1.21 -12.78
CA PRO A 285 -1.90 -2.24 -13.82
C PRO A 285 -1.01 -1.85 -15.01
N GLU A 286 -0.23 -2.81 -15.51
CA GLU A 286 0.81 -2.56 -16.52
C GLU A 286 0.27 -1.92 -17.81
N SER A 287 -0.87 -2.40 -18.33
CA SER A 287 -1.51 -1.84 -19.53
C SER A 287 -1.80 -0.34 -19.38
N ILE A 288 -2.24 0.07 -18.19
CA ILE A 288 -2.53 1.48 -17.88
C ILE A 288 -1.23 2.27 -17.76
N ARG A 289 -0.21 1.73 -17.08
CA ARG A 289 1.11 2.36 -17.01
C ARG A 289 1.68 2.59 -18.41
N VAL A 290 1.70 1.56 -19.27
CA VAL A 290 2.18 1.66 -20.66
C VAL A 290 1.50 2.82 -21.37
N ALA A 291 0.17 2.90 -21.33
CA ALA A 291 -0.57 3.96 -21.99
C ALA A 291 -0.39 5.35 -21.34
N ILE A 292 0.01 5.46 -20.08
CA ILE A 292 0.33 6.77 -19.45
C ILE A 292 1.72 7.22 -19.89
N PHE A 293 2.73 6.34 -19.80
CA PHE A 293 4.10 6.62 -20.23
C PHE A 293 4.18 6.95 -21.71
N THR A 294 3.51 6.15 -22.55
CA THR A 294 3.39 6.37 -24.00
C THR A 294 2.83 7.75 -24.31
N SER A 295 1.67 8.09 -23.72
CA SER A 295 1.03 9.39 -23.96
C SER A 295 1.88 10.57 -23.48
N ALA A 296 2.56 10.44 -22.34
CA ALA A 296 3.47 11.48 -21.85
C ALA A 296 4.71 11.64 -22.74
N ALA A 297 5.28 10.53 -23.21
CA ALA A 297 6.41 10.53 -24.14
C ALA A 297 6.04 11.12 -25.50
N GLU A 298 4.86 10.80 -26.05
CA GLU A 298 4.35 11.38 -27.29
C GLU A 298 4.21 12.90 -27.20
N LYS A 299 3.62 13.42 -26.12
CA LYS A 299 3.53 14.88 -25.91
C LYS A 299 4.90 15.56 -25.86
N LEU A 300 5.88 14.95 -25.18
CA LEU A 300 7.25 15.47 -25.15
C LEU A 300 7.90 15.43 -26.54
N TYR A 301 7.73 14.33 -27.27
CA TYR A 301 8.26 14.13 -28.61
C TYR A 301 7.69 15.13 -29.63
N GLU A 302 6.38 15.40 -29.56
CA GLU A 302 5.70 16.42 -30.38
C GLU A 302 6.20 17.82 -30.02
N ALA A 303 6.34 18.12 -28.72
CA ALA A 303 6.85 19.42 -28.27
C ALA A 303 8.25 19.72 -28.83
N CYS A 304 9.14 18.73 -28.93
CA CYS A 304 10.49 18.88 -29.48
C CYS A 304 10.53 19.27 -30.98
N GLN A 305 9.44 18.99 -31.69
CA GLN A 305 9.29 19.24 -33.13
C GLN A 305 8.54 20.54 -33.44
N GLY A 306 7.86 21.12 -32.45
CA GLY A 306 7.17 22.41 -32.60
C GLY A 306 8.12 23.59 -32.81
N ILE A 307 7.58 24.68 -33.35
CA ILE A 307 8.30 25.95 -33.57
C ILE A 307 8.77 26.54 -32.22
N ASP A 308 7.91 26.52 -31.20
CA ASP A 308 8.21 26.98 -29.83
C ASP A 308 8.65 25.83 -28.90
N ASN A 309 9.45 24.89 -29.42
CA ASN A 309 9.83 23.68 -28.70
C ASN A 309 10.44 23.96 -27.32
N PHE A 310 11.43 24.85 -27.23
CA PHE A 310 12.16 25.08 -25.99
C PHE A 310 11.31 25.64 -24.86
N HIS A 311 10.23 26.36 -25.19
CA HIS A 311 9.27 26.87 -24.21
C HIS A 311 8.33 25.78 -23.69
N ASN A 312 7.94 24.83 -24.53
CA ASN A 312 6.93 23.83 -24.22
C ASN A 312 7.52 22.53 -23.64
N GLU A 313 8.75 22.18 -24.01
CA GLU A 313 9.47 21.00 -23.52
C GLU A 313 9.52 20.86 -21.99
N PRO A 314 9.81 21.93 -21.19
CA PRO A 314 9.94 21.81 -19.74
C PRO A 314 8.72 21.19 -19.05
N ARG A 315 7.51 21.54 -19.51
CA ARG A 315 6.26 21.03 -18.94
C ARG A 315 6.15 19.52 -19.12
N TYR A 316 6.41 19.04 -20.33
CA TYR A 316 6.24 17.63 -20.67
C TYR A 316 7.39 16.76 -20.17
N ALA A 317 8.62 17.30 -20.15
CA ALA A 317 9.76 16.61 -19.56
C ALA A 317 9.56 16.39 -18.06
N LYS A 318 9.03 17.41 -17.34
CA LYS A 318 8.63 17.27 -15.94
C LYS A 318 7.52 16.25 -15.76
N GLU A 319 6.47 16.30 -16.59
CA GLU A 319 5.34 15.35 -16.52
C GLU A 319 5.81 13.90 -16.62
N LEU A 320 6.69 13.59 -17.58
CA LEU A 320 7.25 12.26 -17.78
C LEU A 320 8.18 11.83 -16.64
N TYR A 321 9.05 12.73 -16.16
CA TYR A 321 9.94 12.47 -15.02
C TYR A 321 9.17 12.11 -13.74
N GLU A 322 8.06 12.80 -13.46
CA GLU A 322 7.21 12.55 -12.29
C GLU A 322 6.44 11.22 -12.33
N LEU A 323 6.44 10.49 -13.45
CA LEU A 323 5.83 9.16 -13.52
C LEU A 323 6.70 8.07 -12.87
N GLY A 324 7.98 8.37 -12.61
CA GLY A 324 8.95 7.45 -12.00
C GLY A 324 9.89 6.81 -13.02
N ASP A 325 10.86 6.07 -12.49
CA ASP A 325 11.94 5.41 -13.23
C ASP A 325 11.58 3.99 -13.72
N VAL A 326 10.55 3.37 -13.15
CA VAL A 326 10.07 2.04 -13.55
C VAL A 326 9.17 2.14 -14.79
N ILE A 327 9.80 2.34 -15.94
CA ILE A 327 9.12 2.39 -17.25
C ILE A 327 8.75 0.97 -17.71
N PRO A 328 7.49 0.69 -18.08
CA PRO A 328 7.09 -0.60 -18.66
C PRO A 328 7.84 -0.91 -19.95
N SER A 329 8.24 -2.17 -20.17
CA SER A 329 9.06 -2.58 -21.32
C SER A 329 8.50 -2.11 -22.67
N SER A 330 7.18 -2.17 -22.86
CA SER A 330 6.52 -1.74 -24.10
C SER A 330 6.54 -0.22 -24.34
N ALA A 331 6.77 0.59 -23.32
CA ALA A 331 6.85 2.05 -23.43
C ALA A 331 8.30 2.58 -23.48
N ILE A 332 9.29 1.73 -23.19
CA ILE A 332 10.71 2.13 -23.13
C ILE A 332 11.18 2.78 -24.42
N ASP A 333 10.78 2.27 -25.58
CA ASP A 333 11.24 2.81 -26.86
C ASP A 333 10.83 4.28 -27.05
N GLN A 334 9.53 4.55 -26.90
CA GLN A 334 8.99 5.88 -27.07
C GLN A 334 9.52 6.86 -26.01
N CYS A 335 9.59 6.43 -24.74
CA CYS A 335 10.15 7.25 -23.68
C CYS A 335 11.62 7.60 -23.94
N THR A 336 12.43 6.61 -24.32
CA THR A 336 13.87 6.81 -24.60
C THR A 336 14.06 7.80 -25.74
N ARG A 337 13.31 7.64 -26.83
CA ARG A 337 13.36 8.54 -27.99
C ARG A 337 12.95 9.96 -27.66
N ALA A 338 11.85 10.14 -26.90
CA ALA A 338 11.36 11.46 -26.49
C ALA A 338 12.35 12.20 -25.58
N VAL A 339 12.86 11.50 -24.55
CA VAL A 339 13.84 12.07 -23.61
C VAL A 339 15.15 12.40 -24.32
N PHE A 340 15.65 11.49 -25.17
CA PHE A 340 16.87 11.73 -25.92
C PHE A 340 16.74 12.94 -26.85
N LEU A 341 15.64 13.01 -27.61
CA LEU A 341 15.39 14.10 -28.55
C LEU A 341 15.29 15.46 -27.84
N SER A 342 14.57 15.53 -26.71
CA SER A 342 14.49 16.76 -25.90
C SER A 342 15.85 17.15 -25.34
N TYR A 343 16.66 16.18 -24.90
CA TYR A 343 17.99 16.46 -24.35
C TYR A 343 18.97 17.01 -25.39
N ILE A 344 19.06 16.39 -26.58
CA ILE A 344 20.00 16.84 -27.61
C ILE A 344 19.55 18.13 -28.31
N GLY A 345 18.26 18.47 -28.25
CA GLY A 345 17.71 19.70 -28.81
C GLY A 345 17.86 19.79 -30.34
N ASN A 346 18.22 20.98 -30.84
CA ASN A 346 18.47 21.26 -32.24
C ASN A 346 19.72 22.13 -32.45
N GLN A 347 19.95 22.54 -33.70
CA GLN A 347 21.07 23.40 -34.07
C GLN A 347 21.10 24.76 -33.36
N TYR A 348 19.95 25.27 -32.92
CA TYR A 348 19.80 26.54 -32.21
C TYR A 348 20.00 26.41 -30.70
N GLY A 349 19.90 25.21 -30.13
CA GLY A 349 20.06 25.02 -28.68
C GLY A 349 19.28 23.83 -28.10
N CYS A 350 19.03 23.89 -26.80
CA CYS A 350 18.20 22.95 -26.05
C CYS A 350 17.43 23.70 -24.96
N SER A 351 16.33 23.12 -24.48
CA SER A 351 15.55 23.73 -23.40
C SER A 351 16.24 23.55 -22.04
N TRP A 352 16.70 24.66 -21.43
CA TRP A 352 17.30 24.63 -20.09
C TRP A 352 16.33 24.16 -19.01
N GLY A 353 15.04 24.50 -19.15
CA GLY A 353 13.99 24.06 -18.22
C GLY A 353 13.70 22.56 -18.30
N ALA A 354 13.92 21.93 -19.46
CA ALA A 354 13.77 20.48 -19.63
C ALA A 354 15.06 19.72 -19.29
N GLU A 355 16.22 20.36 -19.41
CA GLU A 355 17.53 19.73 -19.28
C GLU A 355 17.71 19.00 -17.94
N TYR A 356 17.26 19.60 -16.83
CA TYR A 356 17.33 18.96 -15.51
C TYR A 356 16.60 17.61 -15.50
N TYR A 357 15.32 17.58 -15.91
CA TYR A 357 14.49 16.38 -15.91
C TYR A 357 15.05 15.31 -16.86
N ASN A 358 15.45 15.72 -18.06
CA ASN A 358 16.05 14.82 -19.04
C ASN A 358 17.35 14.18 -18.52
N LYS A 359 18.24 14.95 -17.87
CA LYS A 359 19.46 14.40 -17.27
C LYS A 359 19.15 13.35 -16.20
N GLN A 360 18.17 13.59 -15.33
CA GLN A 360 17.82 12.61 -14.31
C GLN A 360 17.26 11.33 -14.93
N MET A 361 16.40 11.42 -15.95
CA MET A 361 15.88 10.26 -16.66
C MET A 361 16.97 9.49 -17.42
N ILE A 362 17.93 10.18 -18.05
CA ILE A 362 19.04 9.53 -18.75
C ILE A 362 19.95 8.78 -17.78
N LYS A 363 20.19 9.35 -16.58
CA LYS A 363 20.99 8.70 -15.54
C LYS A 363 20.33 7.46 -14.95
N SER A 364 19.01 7.32 -15.04
CA SER A 364 18.29 6.12 -14.60
C SER A 364 18.11 5.06 -15.69
N TRP A 365 18.67 5.27 -16.89
CA TRP A 365 18.56 4.32 -17.99
C TRP A 365 19.24 2.98 -17.69
N ASN A 366 18.54 1.90 -18.06
CA ASN A 366 19.04 0.54 -17.99
C ASN A 366 19.43 0.00 -19.38
N SER A 367 19.86 -1.25 -19.45
CA SER A 367 20.29 -1.91 -20.71
C SER A 367 19.24 -1.88 -21.84
N GLN A 368 17.94 -1.90 -21.51
CA GLN A 368 16.87 -1.83 -22.50
C GLN A 368 16.75 -0.41 -23.09
N ASN A 369 16.88 0.63 -22.26
CA ASN A 369 16.95 2.02 -22.75
C ASN A 369 18.15 2.21 -23.69
N ILE A 370 19.32 1.69 -23.32
CA ILE A 370 20.51 1.82 -24.18
C ILE A 370 20.31 1.09 -25.50
N SER A 371 19.70 -0.11 -25.48
CA SER A 371 19.39 -0.85 -26.71
C SER A 371 18.42 -0.06 -27.61
N SER A 372 17.35 0.50 -27.04
CA SER A 372 16.41 1.35 -27.77
C SER A 372 17.09 2.62 -28.32
N LEU A 373 17.99 3.26 -27.56
CA LEU A 373 18.76 4.40 -28.04
C LEU A 373 19.60 4.01 -29.26
N MET A 374 20.29 2.88 -29.23
CA MET A 374 21.11 2.42 -30.36
C MET A 374 20.26 2.13 -31.60
N ASP A 375 19.09 1.52 -31.40
CA ASP A 375 18.14 1.26 -32.48
C ASP A 375 17.61 2.58 -33.06
N ALA A 376 17.34 3.58 -32.23
CA ALA A 376 16.93 4.92 -32.65
C ALA A 376 18.04 5.64 -33.43
N LEU A 377 19.29 5.57 -32.98
CA LEU A 377 20.45 6.12 -33.70
C LEU A 377 20.67 5.44 -35.06
N ASP A 378 20.19 4.21 -35.22
CA ASP A 378 20.23 3.47 -36.47
C ASP A 378 19.04 3.76 -37.37
N ASN A 379 17.84 3.99 -36.83
CA ASN A 379 16.60 3.93 -37.58
C ASN A 379 15.76 5.22 -37.60
N ASP A 380 15.81 6.05 -36.56
CA ASP A 380 15.01 7.26 -36.43
C ASP A 380 15.63 8.43 -37.20
N LEU A 381 15.01 8.80 -38.32
CA LEU A 381 15.50 9.88 -39.19
C LEU A 381 15.48 11.25 -38.51
N ILE A 382 14.57 11.50 -37.57
CA ILE A 382 14.50 12.78 -36.87
C ILE A 382 15.71 12.91 -35.94
N ILE A 383 16.01 11.87 -35.17
CA ILE A 383 17.18 11.84 -34.29
C ILE A 383 18.48 11.92 -35.10
N ILE A 384 18.60 11.08 -36.15
CA ILE A 384 19.78 11.07 -37.02
C ILE A 384 19.98 12.45 -37.66
N GLY A 385 18.90 13.07 -38.14
CA GLY A 385 18.93 14.41 -38.71
C GLY A 385 19.35 15.47 -37.69
N ARG A 386 18.89 15.41 -36.44
CA ARG A 386 19.32 16.37 -35.40
C ARG A 386 20.81 16.26 -35.07
N LEU A 387 21.36 15.05 -35.12
CA LEU A 387 22.77 14.80 -34.83
C LEU A 387 23.73 15.18 -35.96
N ASP A 388 23.24 15.63 -37.12
CA ASP A 388 24.09 16.13 -38.22
C ASP A 388 24.81 17.46 -37.89
N SER A 389 24.36 18.11 -36.81
CA SER A 389 24.80 19.42 -36.35
C SER A 389 25.71 19.29 -35.13
N GLU A 390 26.75 20.12 -35.03
CA GLU A 390 27.75 20.02 -33.96
C GLU A 390 27.18 20.23 -32.54
N GLY A 391 26.17 21.10 -32.38
CA GLY A 391 25.52 21.36 -31.09
C GLY A 391 24.87 20.11 -30.48
N PRO A 392 23.89 19.48 -31.15
CA PRO A 392 23.31 18.21 -30.72
C PRO A 392 24.34 17.07 -30.61
N ALA A 393 25.32 16.99 -31.53
CA ALA A 393 26.40 16.00 -31.44
C ALA A 393 27.24 16.16 -30.16
N SER A 394 27.53 17.40 -29.74
CA SER A 394 28.22 17.69 -28.49
C SER A 394 27.42 17.23 -27.28
N ARG A 395 26.10 17.52 -27.26
CA ARG A 395 25.21 17.05 -26.19
C ARG A 395 25.06 15.53 -26.18
N PHE A 396 25.07 14.87 -27.34
CA PHE A 396 25.09 13.42 -27.41
C PHE A 396 26.35 12.82 -26.75
N LYS A 397 27.52 13.45 -26.88
CA LYS A 397 28.72 13.00 -26.13
C LYS A 397 28.49 13.03 -24.61
N ASN A 398 27.78 14.03 -24.09
CA ASN A 398 27.41 14.05 -22.67
C ASN A 398 26.50 12.88 -22.29
N VAL A 399 25.59 12.46 -23.18
CA VAL A 399 24.78 11.25 -22.96
C VAL A 399 25.66 10.01 -22.89
N LEU A 400 26.63 9.85 -23.79
CA LEU A 400 27.57 8.72 -23.77
C LEU A 400 28.30 8.62 -22.42
N HIS A 401 28.78 9.75 -21.90
CA HIS A 401 29.40 9.81 -20.58
C HIS A 401 28.43 9.44 -19.44
N MET A 402 27.15 9.85 -19.51
CA MET A 402 26.16 9.51 -18.48
C MET A 402 25.79 8.03 -18.47
N ILE A 403 25.92 7.33 -19.61
CA ILE A 403 25.54 5.92 -19.74
C ILE A 403 26.74 4.97 -19.68
N ILE A 404 27.96 5.47 -19.48
CA ILE A 404 29.18 4.68 -19.70
C ILE A 404 29.24 3.41 -18.82
N ASP A 405 28.77 3.51 -17.58
CA ASP A 405 28.78 2.40 -16.61
C ASP A 405 27.56 1.47 -16.69
N VAL A 406 26.59 1.76 -17.58
CA VAL A 406 25.38 0.95 -17.72
C VAL A 406 25.70 -0.39 -18.41
N PRO A 407 25.45 -1.54 -17.77
CA PRO A 407 25.71 -2.85 -18.34
C PRO A 407 24.99 -3.06 -19.68
N ARG A 408 25.68 -3.67 -20.65
CA ARG A 408 25.19 -3.82 -22.03
C ARG A 408 25.96 -4.88 -22.80
N ASP A 409 25.40 -5.28 -23.94
CA ASP A 409 26.02 -6.27 -24.82
C ASP A 409 27.28 -5.71 -25.51
N LYS A 410 28.26 -6.60 -25.75
CA LYS A 410 29.53 -6.28 -26.43
C LYS A 410 29.37 -5.60 -27.79
N ARG A 411 28.26 -5.86 -28.50
CA ARG A 411 27.97 -5.20 -29.79
C ARG A 411 27.64 -3.72 -29.62
N ILE A 412 26.86 -3.39 -28.59
CA ILE A 412 26.50 -2.01 -28.26
C ILE A 412 27.72 -1.29 -27.72
N ASP A 413 28.53 -1.95 -26.89
CA ASP A 413 29.75 -1.39 -26.31
C ASP A 413 30.72 -0.92 -27.40
N LYS A 414 30.96 -1.75 -28.43
CA LYS A 414 31.76 -1.36 -29.60
C LYS A 414 31.21 -0.15 -30.35
N LYS A 415 29.89 0.02 -30.42
CA LYS A 415 29.26 1.18 -31.05
C LYS A 415 29.46 2.44 -30.20
N ILE A 416 29.27 2.34 -28.89
CA ILE A 416 29.51 3.46 -27.96
C ILE A 416 30.97 3.89 -28.01
N ASP A 417 31.92 2.95 -27.92
CA ASP A 417 33.36 3.22 -28.05
C ASP A 417 33.70 3.96 -29.35
N MET A 418 33.06 3.55 -30.46
CA MET A 418 33.24 4.21 -31.75
C MET A 418 32.77 5.66 -31.69
N TYR A 419 31.61 5.94 -31.08
CA TYR A 419 31.09 7.30 -30.93
C TYR A 419 31.92 8.16 -29.97
N GLU A 420 32.40 7.61 -28.86
CA GLU A 420 33.22 8.36 -27.89
C GLU A 420 34.55 8.83 -28.48
N LYS A 421 35.18 7.98 -29.31
CA LYS A 421 36.45 8.30 -30.01
C LYS A 421 36.30 9.39 -31.06
N MET A 422 35.08 9.64 -31.55
CA MET A 422 34.84 10.75 -32.50
C MET A 422 34.84 12.09 -31.75
N ASN A 423 35.54 13.08 -32.29
CA ASN A 423 35.31 14.46 -31.88
C ASN A 423 33.94 14.94 -32.38
N THR A 424 33.42 16.04 -31.84
CA THR A 424 32.08 16.56 -32.13
C THR A 424 31.82 16.73 -33.63
N LYS A 425 32.79 17.29 -34.36
CA LYS A 425 32.69 17.52 -35.81
C LYS A 425 32.67 16.22 -36.61
N ALA A 426 33.47 15.24 -36.23
CA ALA A 426 33.48 13.91 -36.84
C ALA A 426 32.17 13.16 -36.59
N LEU A 427 31.62 13.28 -35.38
CA LEU A 427 30.34 12.69 -34.99
C LEU A 427 29.18 13.30 -35.79
N ALA A 428 29.14 14.63 -35.89
CA ALA A 428 28.17 15.34 -36.71
C ALA A 428 28.24 14.91 -38.19
N LYS A 429 29.45 14.85 -38.76
CA LYS A 429 29.68 14.35 -40.12
C LYS A 429 29.26 12.89 -40.31
N HIS A 430 29.46 12.04 -39.31
CA HIS A 430 29.01 10.64 -39.35
C HIS A 430 27.48 10.56 -39.50
N PHE A 431 26.73 11.30 -38.67
CA PHE A 431 25.27 11.31 -38.74
C PHE A 431 24.75 12.01 -40.00
N PHE A 432 25.40 13.07 -40.50
CA PHE A 432 25.09 13.69 -41.79
C PHE A 432 25.19 12.68 -42.95
N ASN A 433 26.30 11.91 -43.02
CA ASN A 433 26.48 10.88 -44.03
C ASN A 433 25.44 9.76 -43.89
N LYS A 434 25.10 9.38 -42.66
CA LYS A 434 24.07 8.39 -42.37
C LYS A 434 22.70 8.85 -42.85
N TYR A 435 22.32 10.09 -42.52
CA TYR A 435 21.07 10.72 -42.92
C TYR A 435 20.91 10.76 -44.45
N THR A 436 21.92 11.28 -45.15
CA THR A 436 21.93 11.40 -46.61
C THR A 436 21.88 10.03 -47.31
N SER A 437 22.59 9.03 -46.78
CA SER A 437 22.55 7.66 -47.33
C SER A 437 21.18 7.01 -47.24
N LYS A 438 20.41 7.32 -46.20
CA LYS A 438 19.04 6.82 -46.01
C LYS A 438 18.02 7.55 -46.88
N PHE A 439 18.21 8.85 -47.09
CA PHE A 439 17.38 9.62 -48.02
C PHE A 439 17.54 9.14 -49.47
N LYS A 440 18.75 8.73 -49.89
CA LYS A 440 18.99 8.20 -51.24
C LYS A 440 18.44 6.78 -51.49
N LYS A 441 18.03 6.07 -50.45
CA LYS A 441 17.49 4.69 -50.52
C LYS A 441 15.96 4.64 -50.44
N ARG A 442 15.30 5.76 -50.16
CA ARG A 442 13.87 5.95 -50.31
C ARG A 442 13.60 6.57 -51.67
#